data_AF-A0A670J519-F1
#
_entry.id   AF-A0A670J519-F1
#
_cell.length_a   1.000
_cell.length_b   1.000
_cell.length_c   1.000
_cell.angle_alpha   90.00
_cell.angle_beta   90.00
_cell.angle_gamma   90.00
#
_symmetry.space_group_name_H-M   'P 1'
#
loop_
_entity.id
_entity.type
_entity.pdbx_description
1 polymer ?
#
loop_
_entity_poly.entity_id
_entity_poly.type
_entity_poly.pdbx_seq_one_letter_code
_entity_poly.pdbx_strand_id
1 'polypeptide(L)'
;MLFCFPSFPLVRARSGLHFPGGAARGGGSPDASQTPNKMAAPVLRRCRVWLGAGHRSVGNVAELRDPEGPVAASALCRSAKEMTEKQKRNVPWAAVVGLEIHAQICSNSKLFSGSQVQFAAAPNSLVSFFDASLPGTLPVLNRRCVEAAVMTGLALNCTINKKSLFDRKHYFYADLPAGYQITQQRLPIAVNGNLSYILRKGKNQNEMVTRSVRIKQIQLEQDSGKSLHDDLRSQTLVDLNRAEGQLRVDANVSVHRPGERLGVRTEVKNINSARFLAKAIDYEIQRQIEELENGGTILNETRAFDFKRGRTIAMRDKEGKQDYRFMPEPNLPPLILRDSKSSPAHTSDQQVVNIDWLRERLPDLPSAKRAKLVECYGIQPQHSFTLLNEDGLVEFFEAVVNATGMAPKKVVGWIIKDILGYLKQYNLEVKESPVSPLLLAELLNLLESGTISSSAAKQVLEVMWKGEGKSPSLIVKEEKLELLQDQNELECICQTVMGAHQKEVADIKKGNKKALNKLIGQVQRTTRGRSDPVLVKQILEKLLS
;
A
#
# COMPACT_ATOMS: atom_id res chain seq x y z
N MET A 1 1.75 -8.97 -13.33
CA MET A 1 1.48 -8.93 -11.88
C MET A 1 2.26 -10.08 -11.27
N LEU A 2 3.37 -9.79 -10.59
CA LEU A 2 4.10 -10.77 -9.76
C LEU A 2 3.60 -10.61 -8.30
N PHE A 3 3.61 -11.66 -7.48
CA PHE A 3 3.05 -11.65 -6.10
C PHE A 3 3.98 -12.26 -5.05
N CYS A 4 3.76 -11.88 -3.79
CA CYS A 4 4.30 -12.50 -2.58
C CYS A 4 3.27 -12.47 -1.42
N PHE A 5 3.26 -13.51 -0.59
CA PHE A 5 2.59 -13.63 0.72
C PHE A 5 3.61 -14.17 1.76
N PRO A 6 3.48 -13.84 3.05
CA PRO A 6 4.48 -14.18 4.07
C PRO A 6 4.21 -15.54 4.73
N SER A 7 5.28 -16.13 5.28
CA SER A 7 5.33 -16.87 6.56
C SER A 7 6.66 -17.66 6.62
N PHE A 8 7.57 -17.30 7.52
CA PHE A 8 8.66 -18.19 7.97
C PHE A 8 8.62 -18.30 9.50
N PRO A 9 8.80 -19.51 10.06
CA PRO A 9 9.23 -19.67 11.44
C PRO A 9 10.76 -19.58 11.47
N LEU A 10 11.31 -18.69 12.31
CA LEU A 10 12.74 -18.71 12.65
C LEU A 10 12.92 -19.37 14.02
N VAL A 11 13.49 -20.57 14.03
CA VAL A 11 14.10 -21.16 15.22
C VAL A 11 15.37 -20.36 15.50
N ARG A 12 15.39 -19.62 16.63
CA ARG A 12 16.55 -18.87 17.09
C ARG A 12 17.38 -19.74 18.03
N ALA A 13 18.54 -20.19 17.55
CA ALA A 13 19.56 -20.79 18.42
C ALA A 13 20.19 -19.71 19.30
N ARG A 14 20.26 -19.96 20.60
CA ARG A 14 20.98 -19.16 21.60
C ARG A 14 22.49 -19.40 21.45
N SER A 15 23.27 -18.33 21.48
CA SER A 15 24.57 -18.32 22.15
C SER A 15 24.86 -16.90 22.63
N GLY A 16 24.95 -16.75 23.95
CA GLY A 16 25.47 -15.56 24.58
C GLY A 16 26.99 -15.59 24.58
N LEU A 17 27.59 -14.40 24.61
CA LEU A 17 28.90 -14.16 25.21
C LEU A 17 28.99 -12.66 25.54
N HIS A 18 29.07 -12.39 26.84
CA HIS A 18 29.51 -11.13 27.44
C HIS A 18 30.97 -10.85 27.07
N PHE A 19 31.36 -9.56 27.05
CA PHE A 19 32.50 -9.00 27.81
C PHE A 19 32.59 -7.46 27.61
N PRO A 20 33.34 -6.70 28.46
CA PRO A 20 32.85 -5.50 29.14
C PRO A 20 33.62 -4.21 28.74
N GLY A 21 33.24 -3.10 29.37
CA GLY A 21 33.85 -1.78 29.17
C GLY A 21 35.22 -1.57 29.84
N GLY A 22 35.88 -0.49 29.45
CA GLY A 22 37.13 -0.01 30.06
C GLY A 22 37.81 1.15 29.33
N ALA A 23 37.44 2.38 29.70
CA ALA A 23 38.26 3.58 29.96
C ALA A 23 39.40 4.07 29.02
N ALA A 24 39.19 5.30 28.53
CA ALA A 24 39.95 6.54 28.83
C ALA A 24 41.19 7.02 28.04
N ARG A 25 41.24 8.37 27.95
CA ARG A 25 42.30 9.35 27.58
C ARG A 25 42.43 9.65 26.08
N GLY A 26 42.49 10.90 25.60
CA GLY A 26 42.45 12.23 26.21
C GLY A 26 43.01 13.27 25.22
N GLY A 27 42.56 14.53 25.34
CA GLY A 27 43.37 15.71 24.98
C GLY A 27 42.99 16.54 23.74
N GLY A 28 42.62 17.80 23.98
CA GLY A 28 43.12 18.94 23.19
C GLY A 28 42.11 19.78 22.40
N SER A 29 41.51 20.78 23.04
CA SER A 29 41.13 22.07 22.40
C SER A 29 42.32 23.04 22.50
N PRO A 30 42.45 24.07 21.64
CA PRO A 30 41.69 25.35 21.74
C PRO A 30 41.25 25.85 20.34
N ASP A 31 40.65 27.02 20.06
CA ASP A 31 39.74 28.01 20.66
C ASP A 31 39.63 29.13 19.59
N ALA A 32 38.64 30.03 19.69
CA ALA A 32 38.49 31.34 19.00
C ALA A 32 38.18 31.33 17.46
N SER A 33 37.31 32.17 16.90
CA SER A 33 36.53 33.31 17.40
C SER A 33 35.55 33.85 16.33
N GLN A 34 34.48 34.50 16.83
CA GLN A 34 33.79 35.70 16.29
C GLN A 34 32.78 35.63 15.10
N THR A 35 31.51 35.78 15.47
CA THR A 35 30.34 36.39 14.78
C THR A 35 30.41 37.94 14.74
N PRO A 36 29.39 38.73 14.31
CA PRO A 36 28.44 38.72 13.16
C PRO A 36 28.21 40.14 12.51
N ASN A 37 27.40 40.24 11.44
CA ASN A 37 26.34 41.27 11.13
C ASN A 37 26.13 41.45 9.60
N LYS A 38 24.92 41.25 9.04
CA LYS A 38 23.79 42.20 8.85
C LYS A 38 24.09 43.43 7.96
N MET A 39 23.53 43.47 6.73
CA MET A 39 22.41 44.36 6.30
C MET A 39 22.33 44.60 4.76
N ALA A 40 21.07 44.71 4.30
CA ALA A 40 20.52 45.60 3.27
C ALA A 40 20.62 45.28 1.75
N ALA A 41 19.45 45.42 1.10
CA ALA A 41 19.16 45.47 -0.35
C ALA A 41 18.97 46.95 -0.81
N PRO A 42 18.34 47.28 -1.97
CA PRO A 42 18.58 46.96 -3.38
C PRO A 42 18.78 48.24 -4.26
N VAL A 43 19.15 48.12 -5.54
CA VAL A 43 19.07 49.25 -6.52
C VAL A 43 18.56 48.79 -7.89
N LEU A 44 17.47 49.45 -8.33
CA LEU A 44 16.90 49.49 -9.69
C LEU A 44 17.70 50.44 -10.60
N ARG A 45 17.81 50.13 -11.90
CA ARG A 45 17.81 51.17 -12.96
C ARG A 45 17.39 50.63 -14.34
N ARG A 46 16.45 51.36 -14.95
CA ARG A 46 15.97 51.30 -16.34
C ARG A 46 17.01 51.87 -17.31
N CYS A 47 16.97 51.41 -18.57
CA CYS A 47 17.25 52.25 -19.74
C CYS A 47 16.28 51.89 -20.89
N ARG A 48 15.70 52.93 -21.48
CA ARG A 48 14.87 52.94 -22.70
C ARG A 48 15.50 54.01 -23.60
N VAL A 49 15.72 53.73 -24.88
CA VAL A 49 16.04 54.75 -25.89
C VAL A 49 15.09 54.57 -27.08
N TRP A 50 14.67 55.70 -27.60
CA TRP A 50 13.66 55.94 -28.64
C TRP A 50 14.30 56.88 -29.67
N LEU A 51 14.09 56.63 -30.97
CA LEU A 51 14.16 57.54 -32.15
C LEU A 51 13.32 56.77 -33.21
N GLY A 52 12.16 57.20 -33.73
CA GLY A 52 11.75 58.48 -34.33
C GLY A 52 12.09 58.46 -35.85
N ALA A 53 11.30 58.83 -36.85
CA ALA A 53 9.89 59.20 -37.08
C ALA A 53 9.71 59.38 -38.63
N GLY A 54 8.46 59.43 -39.14
CA GLY A 54 8.11 60.09 -40.44
C GLY A 54 7.40 59.19 -41.48
N HIS A 55 6.06 59.13 -41.57
CA HIS A 55 5.10 59.98 -42.32
C HIS A 55 5.19 59.96 -43.86
N ARG A 56 4.15 59.42 -44.54
CA ARG A 56 3.27 60.14 -45.51
C ARG A 56 2.14 59.24 -46.05
N SER A 57 0.97 59.85 -46.22
CA SER A 57 -0.26 59.34 -46.81
C SER A 57 -0.39 59.70 -48.29
N VAL A 58 -1.03 58.86 -49.11
CA VAL A 58 -1.77 59.25 -50.34
C VAL A 58 -2.96 58.29 -50.51
N GLY A 59 -4.14 58.83 -50.86
CA GLY A 59 -5.41 58.11 -50.97
C GLY A 59 -5.86 57.77 -52.40
N ASN A 60 -6.93 56.96 -52.44
CA ASN A 60 -7.98 56.72 -53.45
C ASN A 60 -7.65 56.68 -54.95
N VAL A 61 -7.97 55.54 -55.59
CA VAL A 61 -8.85 55.46 -56.78
C VAL A 61 -9.68 54.16 -56.71
N ALA A 62 -10.97 54.27 -57.01
CA ALA A 62 -11.93 53.18 -57.12
C ALA A 62 -11.98 52.63 -58.56
N GLU A 63 -12.16 51.32 -58.72
CA GLU A 63 -12.67 50.72 -59.96
C GLU A 63 -13.76 49.67 -59.65
N LEU A 64 -14.72 49.61 -60.56
CA LEU A 64 -16.06 49.05 -60.48
C LEU A 64 -16.16 47.60 -61.02
N ARG A 65 -17.08 46.81 -60.42
CA ARG A 65 -17.87 45.66 -60.96
C ARG A 65 -17.07 44.39 -61.35
N ASP A 66 -17.50 43.15 -61.06
CA ASP A 66 -18.83 42.52 -61.08
C ASP A 66 -18.99 41.40 -60.01
N PRO A 67 -20.23 40.90 -59.76
CA PRO A 67 -20.58 40.00 -58.65
C PRO A 67 -20.63 38.51 -59.05
N GLU A 68 -20.79 37.66 -58.02
CA GLU A 68 -21.15 36.22 -58.04
C GLU A 68 -19.99 35.20 -57.85
N GLY A 69 -19.94 34.62 -56.64
CA GLY A 69 -19.09 33.48 -56.28
C GLY A 69 -19.41 32.94 -54.86
N PRO A 70 -19.26 31.63 -54.59
CA PRO A 70 -20.00 30.92 -53.55
C PRO A 70 -19.37 31.10 -52.16
N VAL A 71 -19.56 32.25 -51.52
CA VAL A 71 -18.98 32.51 -50.18
C VAL A 71 -19.86 31.99 -49.03
N ALA A 72 -21.16 31.75 -49.27
CA ALA A 72 -22.10 31.35 -48.21
C ALA A 72 -21.99 29.87 -47.76
N ALA A 73 -21.58 28.95 -48.64
CA ALA A 73 -21.48 27.52 -48.29
C ALA A 73 -20.25 27.17 -47.44
N SER A 74 -19.14 27.92 -47.57
CA SER A 74 -17.92 27.66 -46.80
C SER A 74 -18.00 28.11 -45.34
N ALA A 75 -18.74 29.19 -45.07
CA ALA A 75 -18.95 29.73 -43.73
C ALA A 75 -19.86 28.85 -42.88
N LEU A 76 -20.92 28.28 -43.48
CA LEU A 76 -21.81 27.32 -42.82
C LEU A 76 -21.12 25.98 -42.53
N CYS A 77 -20.26 25.48 -43.41
CA CYS A 77 -19.45 24.28 -43.13
C CYS A 77 -18.35 24.53 -42.07
N ARG A 78 -17.75 25.73 -42.01
CA ARG A 78 -16.82 26.12 -40.94
C ARG A 78 -17.53 26.27 -39.60
N SER A 79 -18.70 26.92 -39.58
CA SER A 79 -19.52 27.07 -38.36
C SER A 79 -20.04 25.73 -37.85
N ALA A 80 -20.44 24.80 -38.73
CA ALA A 80 -20.84 23.45 -38.34
C ALA A 80 -19.66 22.61 -37.81
N LYS A 81 -18.46 22.75 -38.39
CA LYS A 81 -17.22 22.14 -37.86
C LYS A 81 -16.79 22.74 -36.52
N GLU A 82 -16.86 24.06 -36.36
CA GLU A 82 -16.55 24.75 -35.10
C GLU A 82 -17.60 24.47 -34.01
N MET A 83 -18.87 24.31 -34.37
CA MET A 83 -19.94 23.87 -33.46
C MET A 83 -19.76 22.42 -33.03
N THR A 84 -19.36 21.51 -33.94
CA THR A 84 -19.05 20.12 -33.59
C THR A 84 -17.75 19.99 -32.80
N GLU A 85 -16.73 20.82 -33.05
CA GLU A 85 -15.53 20.91 -32.20
C GLU A 85 -15.81 21.51 -30.83
N LYS A 86 -16.65 22.57 -30.73
CA LYS A 86 -17.11 23.10 -29.43
C LYS A 86 -17.95 22.08 -28.65
N GLN A 87 -18.82 21.32 -29.32
CA GLN A 87 -19.57 20.24 -28.69
C GLN A 87 -18.65 19.09 -28.23
N LYS A 88 -17.61 18.75 -29.01
CA LYS A 88 -16.56 17.80 -28.57
C LYS A 88 -15.78 18.31 -27.37
N ARG A 89 -15.50 19.61 -27.29
CA ARG A 89 -14.79 20.24 -26.15
C ARG A 89 -15.54 20.10 -24.82
N ASN A 90 -16.87 19.99 -24.84
CA ASN A 90 -17.69 19.82 -23.64
C ASN A 90 -17.81 18.37 -23.12
N VAL A 91 -17.25 17.38 -23.81
CA VAL A 91 -17.22 16.00 -23.31
C VAL A 91 -16.08 15.87 -22.28
N PRO A 92 -16.35 15.38 -21.06
CA PRO A 92 -15.30 15.23 -20.05
C PRO A 92 -14.24 14.25 -20.52
N TRP A 93 -12.97 14.56 -20.21
CA TRP A 93 -11.86 13.67 -20.47
C TRP A 93 -12.01 12.34 -19.74
N ALA A 94 -11.62 11.26 -20.40
CA ALA A 94 -11.56 9.92 -19.83
C ALA A 94 -10.09 9.47 -19.72
N ALA A 95 -9.70 9.07 -18.51
CA ALA A 95 -8.38 8.51 -18.25
C ALA A 95 -8.38 6.98 -18.41
N VAL A 96 -7.32 6.46 -19.01
CA VAL A 96 -7.01 5.02 -19.07
C VAL A 96 -5.66 4.80 -18.41
N VAL A 97 -5.66 3.93 -17.40
CA VAL A 97 -4.47 3.64 -16.57
C VAL A 97 -4.15 2.15 -16.66
N GLY A 98 -2.90 1.83 -16.96
CA GLY A 98 -2.32 0.50 -16.88
C GLY A 98 -1.23 0.44 -15.80
N LEU A 99 -1.17 -0.64 -15.04
CA LEU A 99 -0.14 -0.84 -14.02
C LEU A 99 0.80 -1.97 -14.42
N GLU A 100 2.09 -1.72 -14.31
CA GLU A 100 3.15 -2.71 -14.40
C GLU A 100 3.67 -2.98 -13.00
N ILE A 101 3.55 -4.23 -12.53
CA ILE A 101 3.78 -4.60 -11.14
C ILE A 101 4.84 -5.70 -11.10
N HIS A 102 5.99 -5.36 -10.52
CA HIS A 102 7.07 -6.28 -10.19
C HIS A 102 6.97 -6.63 -8.71
N ALA A 103 6.99 -7.92 -8.39
CA ALA A 103 7.04 -8.37 -7.00
C ALA A 103 8.09 -9.46 -6.86
N GLN A 104 8.78 -9.40 -5.74
CA GLN A 104 9.78 -10.36 -5.38
C GLN A 104 9.12 -11.66 -4.91
N ILE A 105 9.47 -12.76 -5.57
CA ILE A 105 9.05 -14.09 -5.13
C ILE A 105 9.84 -14.46 -3.87
N CYS A 106 9.13 -14.90 -2.82
CA CYS A 106 9.75 -15.48 -1.63
C CYS A 106 10.26 -16.89 -1.94
N SER A 107 11.57 -17.02 -2.06
CA SER A 107 12.29 -18.27 -2.32
C SER A 107 13.60 -18.28 -1.52
N ASN A 108 14.10 -19.48 -1.23
CA ASN A 108 15.36 -19.63 -0.49
C ASN A 108 16.59 -19.25 -1.34
N SER A 109 16.50 -19.45 -2.66
CA SER A 109 17.55 -19.13 -3.63
C SER A 109 17.03 -18.26 -4.78
N LYS A 110 17.94 -17.64 -5.52
CA LYS A 110 17.63 -16.78 -6.68
C LYS A 110 16.95 -17.57 -7.81
N LEU A 111 16.42 -16.85 -8.81
CA LEU A 111 15.64 -17.45 -9.91
C LEU A 111 16.47 -18.38 -10.82
N PHE A 112 17.74 -18.04 -11.04
CA PHE A 112 18.63 -18.74 -11.98
C PHE A 112 19.94 -19.22 -11.35
N SER A 113 20.11 -19.11 -10.03
CA SER A 113 21.32 -19.50 -9.31
C SER A 113 21.02 -20.02 -7.90
N GLY A 114 21.99 -20.76 -7.33
CA GLY A 114 21.89 -21.33 -5.99
C GLY A 114 22.11 -20.33 -4.84
N SER A 115 22.47 -19.08 -5.14
CA SER A 115 22.70 -18.04 -4.12
C SER A 115 21.45 -17.79 -3.30
N GLN A 116 21.63 -17.55 -2.00
CA GLN A 116 20.53 -17.25 -1.10
C GLN A 116 19.90 -15.89 -1.38
N VAL A 117 18.65 -15.73 -0.93
CA VAL A 117 17.93 -14.46 -0.97
C VAL A 117 17.69 -13.99 0.47
N GLN A 118 18.43 -12.97 0.91
CA GLN A 118 18.26 -12.37 2.23
C GLN A 118 18.34 -10.85 2.14
N PHE A 119 17.48 -10.18 2.91
CA PHE A 119 17.48 -8.72 3.01
C PHE A 119 18.60 -8.23 3.94
N ALA A 120 19.16 -7.05 3.63
CA ALA A 120 20.22 -6.40 4.42
C ALA A 120 21.47 -7.26 4.66
N ALA A 121 21.78 -8.18 3.73
CA ALA A 121 23.05 -8.90 3.73
C ALA A 121 24.21 -7.96 3.39
N ALA A 122 25.43 -8.31 3.78
CA ALA A 122 26.62 -7.54 3.42
C ALA A 122 26.76 -7.45 1.89
N PRO A 123 27.15 -6.30 1.32
CA PRO A 123 27.21 -6.11 -0.14
C PRO A 123 27.99 -7.22 -0.84
N ASN A 124 27.45 -7.72 -1.95
CA ASN A 124 28.04 -8.80 -2.76
C ASN A 124 28.34 -10.13 -2.02
N SER A 125 27.78 -10.38 -0.82
CA SER A 125 28.00 -11.63 -0.07
C SER A 125 27.13 -12.80 -0.53
N LEU A 126 26.04 -12.53 -1.26
CA LEU A 126 25.06 -13.52 -1.74
C LEU A 126 25.10 -13.62 -3.26
N VAL A 127 26.29 -13.78 -3.82
CA VAL A 127 26.57 -13.73 -5.26
C VAL A 127 27.28 -15.01 -5.68
N SER A 128 26.73 -15.71 -6.66
CA SER A 128 27.38 -16.86 -7.30
C SER A 128 28.15 -16.43 -8.53
N PHE A 129 28.95 -17.34 -9.11
CA PHE A 129 29.63 -17.07 -10.38
C PHE A 129 28.66 -16.70 -11.51
N PHE A 130 27.46 -17.29 -11.54
CA PHE A 130 26.43 -16.92 -12.50
C PHE A 130 25.93 -15.48 -12.28
N ASP A 131 25.68 -15.10 -11.02
CA ASP A 131 25.19 -13.75 -10.69
C ASP A 131 26.22 -12.67 -11.06
N ALA A 132 27.51 -12.97 -10.88
CA ALA A 132 28.63 -12.13 -11.30
C ALA A 132 28.95 -12.23 -12.80
N SER A 133 28.21 -13.06 -13.56
CA SER A 133 28.38 -13.27 -15.01
C SER A 133 29.79 -13.73 -15.39
N LEU A 134 30.40 -14.62 -14.61
CA LEU A 134 31.68 -15.22 -14.98
C LEU A 134 31.50 -16.07 -16.27
N PRO A 135 32.47 -16.00 -17.21
CA PRO A 135 32.41 -16.80 -18.42
C PRO A 135 32.25 -18.31 -18.14
N GLY A 136 31.40 -18.98 -18.92
CA GLY A 136 31.15 -20.42 -18.81
C GLY A 136 30.06 -20.81 -17.81
N THR A 137 29.47 -19.87 -17.08
CA THR A 137 28.34 -20.14 -16.17
C THR A 137 27.01 -20.25 -16.93
N LEU A 138 26.08 -21.06 -16.41
CA LEU A 138 24.76 -21.32 -17.02
C LEU A 138 23.63 -21.10 -16.00
N PRO A 139 22.45 -20.61 -16.44
CA PRO A 139 21.31 -20.41 -15.56
C PRO A 139 20.66 -21.74 -15.17
N VAL A 140 20.26 -21.87 -13.90
CA VAL A 140 19.48 -23.01 -13.39
C VAL A 140 18.17 -22.51 -12.81
N LEU A 141 17.05 -22.83 -13.46
CA LEU A 141 15.72 -22.34 -13.09
C LEU A 141 15.27 -22.87 -11.72
N ASN A 142 14.81 -21.98 -10.87
CA ASN A 142 14.28 -22.29 -9.56
C ASN A 142 12.82 -22.80 -9.62
N ARG A 143 12.61 -24.07 -9.24
CA ARG A 143 11.29 -24.72 -9.20
C ARG A 143 10.27 -23.98 -8.32
N ARG A 144 10.67 -23.51 -7.14
CA ARG A 144 9.77 -22.80 -6.22
C ARG A 144 9.23 -21.51 -6.84
N CYS A 145 10.07 -20.80 -7.61
CA CYS A 145 9.67 -19.59 -8.32
C CYS A 145 8.62 -19.87 -9.40
N VAL A 146 8.79 -20.97 -10.14
CA VAL A 146 7.79 -21.42 -11.12
C VAL A 146 6.47 -21.76 -10.43
N GLU A 147 6.50 -22.57 -9.38
CA GLU A 147 5.31 -22.95 -8.61
C GLU A 147 4.58 -21.72 -8.06
N ALA A 148 5.31 -20.75 -7.50
CA ALA A 148 4.76 -19.49 -7.02
C ALA A 148 4.07 -18.68 -8.15
N ALA A 149 4.68 -18.61 -9.33
CA ALA A 149 4.11 -17.89 -10.46
C ALA A 149 2.87 -18.59 -11.05
N VAL A 150 2.84 -19.93 -11.08
CA VAL A 150 1.64 -20.69 -11.48
C VAL A 150 0.52 -20.51 -10.46
N MET A 151 0.79 -20.66 -9.16
CA MET A 151 -0.20 -20.42 -8.10
C MET A 151 -0.78 -19.01 -8.18
N THR A 152 0.08 -18.03 -8.44
CA THR A 152 -0.33 -16.64 -8.67
C THR A 152 -1.26 -16.50 -9.88
N GLY A 153 -0.91 -17.15 -10.99
CA GLY A 153 -1.77 -17.18 -12.18
C GLY A 153 -3.14 -17.79 -11.88
N LEU A 154 -3.19 -18.90 -11.15
CA LEU A 154 -4.45 -19.53 -10.73
C LEU A 154 -5.27 -18.61 -9.81
N ALA A 155 -4.63 -17.98 -8.82
CA ALA A 155 -5.26 -17.04 -7.89
C ALA A 155 -5.88 -15.81 -8.57
N LEU A 156 -5.32 -15.41 -9.73
CA LEU A 156 -5.82 -14.30 -10.54
C LEU A 156 -6.69 -14.73 -11.72
N ASN A 157 -7.16 -15.97 -11.72
CA ASN A 157 -7.99 -16.54 -12.78
C ASN A 157 -7.34 -16.41 -14.17
N CYS A 158 -6.01 -16.48 -14.25
CA CYS A 158 -5.29 -16.49 -15.52
C CYS A 158 -5.37 -17.87 -16.18
N THR A 159 -5.23 -17.87 -17.51
CA THR A 159 -4.91 -19.09 -18.26
C THR A 159 -3.41 -19.38 -18.12
N ILE A 160 -3.06 -20.55 -17.60
CA ILE A 160 -1.67 -21.01 -17.48
C ILE A 160 -1.23 -21.62 -18.81
N ASN A 161 -0.09 -21.17 -19.36
CA ASN A 161 0.44 -21.74 -20.60
C ASN A 161 1.13 -23.07 -20.33
N LYS A 162 0.73 -24.14 -21.02
CA LYS A 162 1.33 -25.50 -20.86
C LYS A 162 2.80 -25.58 -21.26
N LYS A 163 3.24 -24.61 -22.06
CA LYS A 163 4.64 -24.39 -22.42
C LYS A 163 4.95 -22.93 -22.14
N SER A 164 6.11 -22.64 -21.57
CA SER A 164 6.58 -21.28 -21.35
C SER A 164 8.04 -21.16 -21.77
N LEU A 165 8.41 -20.01 -22.33
CA LEU A 165 9.73 -19.77 -22.92
C LEU A 165 10.42 -18.62 -22.21
N PHE A 166 11.72 -18.77 -22.00
CA PHE A 166 12.58 -17.69 -21.53
C PHE A 166 13.25 -16.98 -22.71
N ASP A 167 13.46 -15.69 -22.53
CA ASP A 167 13.95 -14.75 -23.51
C ASP A 167 15.04 -13.88 -22.87
N ARG A 168 16.04 -13.49 -23.66
CA ARG A 168 17.02 -12.47 -23.27
C ARG A 168 16.55 -11.10 -23.73
N LYS A 169 16.40 -10.17 -22.79
CA LYS A 169 16.15 -8.75 -23.02
C LYS A 169 17.48 -8.00 -22.92
N HIS A 170 18.05 -7.55 -24.03
CA HIS A 170 19.39 -6.97 -24.09
C HIS A 170 19.37 -5.48 -23.76
N TYR A 171 20.12 -5.09 -22.72
CA TYR A 171 20.46 -3.70 -22.42
C TYR A 171 21.69 -3.68 -21.53
N PHE A 172 22.55 -2.68 -21.72
CA PHE A 172 23.79 -2.54 -20.96
C PHE A 172 23.57 -1.59 -19.80
N TYR A 173 23.84 -2.08 -18.59
CA TYR A 173 23.85 -1.27 -17.38
C TYR A 173 24.79 -1.91 -16.35
N ALA A 174 25.40 -1.10 -15.48
CA ALA A 174 26.43 -1.57 -14.54
C ALA A 174 25.89 -2.59 -13.52
N ASP A 175 24.60 -2.55 -13.22
CA ASP A 175 23.91 -3.47 -12.31
C ASP A 175 23.45 -4.79 -12.97
N LEU A 176 23.72 -4.95 -14.27
CA LEU A 176 23.35 -6.12 -15.07
C LEU A 176 24.59 -6.64 -15.81
N PRO A 177 25.49 -7.37 -15.13
CA PRO A 177 26.80 -7.74 -15.68
C PRO A 177 26.72 -8.61 -16.94
N ALA A 178 25.65 -9.39 -17.13
CA ALA A 178 25.45 -10.21 -18.32
C ALA A 178 25.15 -9.40 -19.59
N GLY A 179 24.77 -8.11 -19.48
CA GLY A 179 24.31 -7.29 -20.61
C GLY A 179 22.94 -7.70 -21.18
N TYR A 180 22.26 -8.63 -20.52
CA TYR A 180 20.88 -9.01 -20.81
C TYR A 180 20.18 -9.53 -19.55
N GLN A 181 18.86 -9.32 -19.52
CA GLN A 181 17.97 -9.80 -18.48
C GLN A 181 17.20 -11.01 -19.00
N ILE A 182 17.23 -12.13 -18.28
CA ILE A 182 16.38 -13.29 -18.60
C ILE A 182 14.95 -13.01 -18.15
N THR A 183 13.99 -13.10 -19.08
CA THR A 183 12.57 -12.80 -18.86
C THR A 183 11.68 -13.69 -19.74
N GLN A 184 10.37 -13.42 -19.85
CA GLN A 184 9.46 -14.15 -20.74
C GLN A 184 8.59 -13.18 -21.52
N GLN A 185 8.92 -12.95 -22.79
CA GLN A 185 8.18 -12.06 -23.69
C GLN A 185 7.25 -12.84 -24.63
N ARG A 186 7.75 -13.91 -25.24
CA ARG A 186 7.00 -14.60 -26.31
C ARG A 186 5.90 -15.51 -25.77
N LEU A 187 6.23 -16.31 -24.77
CA LEU A 187 5.31 -17.28 -24.18
C LEU A 187 5.43 -17.24 -22.64
N PRO A 188 4.80 -16.23 -22.00
CA PRO A 188 4.88 -16.04 -20.56
C PRO A 188 4.16 -17.16 -19.79
N ILE A 189 4.36 -17.24 -18.48
CA ILE A 189 3.81 -18.34 -17.69
C ILE A 189 2.28 -18.34 -17.61
N ALA A 190 1.64 -17.16 -17.55
CA ALA A 190 0.20 -17.04 -17.50
C ALA A 190 -0.32 -15.75 -18.18
N VAL A 191 -1.52 -15.81 -18.76
CA VAL A 191 -2.15 -14.73 -19.52
C VAL A 191 -3.65 -14.62 -19.24
N ASN A 192 -4.27 -13.50 -19.62
CA ASN A 192 -5.73 -13.31 -19.65
C ASN A 192 -6.43 -13.58 -18.31
N GLY A 193 -5.91 -13.03 -17.21
CA GLY A 193 -6.54 -13.11 -15.89
C GLY A 193 -7.52 -11.97 -15.61
N ASN A 194 -8.12 -12.04 -14.43
CA ASN A 194 -9.05 -11.04 -13.94
C ASN A 194 -9.00 -10.94 -12.41
N LEU A 195 -8.91 -9.71 -11.90
CA LEU A 195 -8.96 -9.40 -10.48
C LEU A 195 -10.19 -8.56 -10.16
N SER A 196 -11.04 -9.06 -9.27
CA SER A 196 -12.18 -8.32 -8.73
C SER A 196 -11.81 -7.57 -7.45
N TYR A 197 -12.27 -6.34 -7.31
CA TYR A 197 -12.02 -5.49 -6.15
C TYR A 197 -13.26 -4.65 -5.82
N ILE A 198 -13.36 -4.22 -4.56
CA ILE A 198 -14.52 -3.48 -4.05
C ILE A 198 -14.10 -2.03 -3.80
N LEU A 199 -14.90 -1.09 -4.30
CA LEU A 199 -14.73 0.34 -4.09
C LEU A 199 -15.90 0.90 -3.27
N ARG A 200 -15.62 1.86 -2.38
CA ARG A 200 -16.68 2.66 -1.75
C ARG A 200 -17.07 3.79 -2.69
N LYS A 201 -18.36 3.96 -2.96
CA LYS A 201 -18.88 5.01 -3.86
C LYS A 201 -19.65 6.07 -3.05
N GLY A 202 -19.38 7.35 -3.33
CA GLY A 202 -20.13 8.49 -2.78
C GLY A 202 -19.62 9.05 -1.44
N LYS A 203 -20.14 10.23 -1.04
CA LYS A 203 -19.86 10.85 0.27
C LYS A 203 -20.45 10.05 1.44
N ASN A 204 -21.54 9.32 1.20
CA ASN A 204 -22.14 8.40 2.15
C ASN A 204 -21.42 7.05 2.07
N GLN A 205 -20.57 6.76 3.05
CA GLN A 205 -19.60 5.65 3.07
C GLN A 205 -20.20 4.22 3.07
N ASN A 206 -21.49 4.03 2.77
CA ASN A 206 -22.18 2.74 2.88
C ASN A 206 -22.39 1.99 1.55
N GLU A 207 -22.23 2.63 0.39
CA GLU A 207 -22.39 1.93 -0.90
C GLU A 207 -21.06 1.32 -1.35
N MET A 208 -21.01 -0.02 -1.45
CA MET A 208 -19.87 -0.77 -1.97
C MET A 208 -20.16 -1.27 -3.39
N VAL A 209 -19.27 -0.96 -4.33
CA VAL A 209 -19.40 -1.36 -5.73
C VAL A 209 -18.24 -2.28 -6.11
N THR A 210 -18.58 -3.45 -6.62
CA THR A 210 -17.59 -4.40 -7.16
C THR A 210 -17.17 -3.97 -8.57
N ARG A 211 -15.87 -3.93 -8.81
CA ARG A 211 -15.24 -3.70 -10.11
C ARG A 211 -14.27 -4.83 -10.42
N SER A 212 -13.87 -4.93 -11.67
CA SER A 212 -12.90 -5.91 -12.14
C SER A 212 -11.84 -5.25 -13.01
N VAL A 213 -10.64 -5.79 -12.99
CA VAL A 213 -9.52 -5.36 -13.83
C VAL A 213 -8.88 -6.58 -14.49
N ARG A 214 -8.61 -6.47 -15.79
CA ARG A 214 -7.97 -7.54 -16.56
C ARG A 214 -6.48 -7.59 -16.26
N ILE A 215 -5.96 -8.81 -16.07
CA ILE A 215 -4.54 -9.10 -15.97
C ILE A 215 -4.06 -9.59 -17.33
N LYS A 216 -3.26 -8.79 -18.02
CA LYS A 216 -2.76 -9.15 -19.36
C LYS A 216 -1.84 -10.38 -19.30
N GLN A 217 -0.83 -10.32 -18.43
CA GLN A 217 0.18 -11.36 -18.31
C GLN A 217 0.86 -11.40 -16.95
N ILE A 218 1.41 -12.57 -16.64
CA ILE A 218 2.35 -12.83 -15.55
C ILE A 218 3.55 -13.51 -16.20
N GLN A 219 4.75 -13.04 -15.86
CA GLN A 219 6.00 -13.57 -16.37
C GLN A 219 7.02 -13.65 -15.25
N LEU A 220 7.98 -14.57 -15.38
CA LEU A 220 9.17 -14.63 -14.55
C LEU A 220 10.28 -13.79 -15.17
N GLU A 221 11.03 -13.09 -14.32
CA GLU A 221 12.16 -12.27 -14.74
C GLU A 221 13.25 -12.25 -13.67
N GLN A 222 14.49 -12.12 -14.13
CA GLN A 222 15.64 -11.88 -13.28
C GLN A 222 15.68 -10.41 -12.85
N ASP A 223 15.88 -10.15 -11.57
CA ASP A 223 16.09 -8.79 -11.06
C ASP A 223 17.54 -8.33 -11.30
N SER A 224 17.77 -7.03 -11.46
CA SER A 224 19.12 -6.47 -11.54
C SER A 224 19.73 -6.27 -10.15
N GLY A 225 21.04 -5.97 -10.13
CA GLY A 225 21.71 -5.47 -8.93
C GLY A 225 21.25 -4.06 -8.56
N LYS A 226 21.93 -3.48 -7.57
CA LYS A 226 21.72 -2.11 -7.12
C LYS A 226 22.96 -1.29 -7.42
N SER A 227 22.78 -0.15 -8.09
CA SER A 227 23.82 0.88 -8.20
C SER A 227 23.66 1.91 -7.08
N LEU A 228 24.76 2.23 -6.40
CA LEU A 228 24.87 3.28 -5.40
C LEU A 228 25.90 4.30 -5.89
N HIS A 229 25.45 5.51 -6.17
CA HIS A 229 26.34 6.59 -6.59
C HIS A 229 26.93 7.27 -5.35
N ASP A 230 28.24 7.18 -5.17
CA ASP A 230 29.00 7.87 -4.14
C ASP A 230 29.55 9.17 -4.74
N ASP A 231 28.81 10.25 -4.54
CA ASP A 231 29.16 11.58 -5.05
C ASP A 231 30.50 12.08 -4.47
N LEU A 232 30.80 11.75 -3.20
CA LEU A 232 32.02 12.20 -2.52
C LEU A 232 33.26 11.59 -3.16
N ARG A 233 33.19 10.32 -3.56
CA ARG A 233 34.29 9.62 -4.23
C ARG A 233 34.20 9.64 -5.74
N SER A 234 33.13 10.22 -6.31
CA SER A 234 32.84 10.21 -7.75
C SER A 234 32.88 8.79 -8.33
N GLN A 235 32.33 7.82 -7.60
CA GLN A 235 32.32 6.40 -7.99
C GLN A 235 30.91 5.83 -7.92
N THR A 236 30.64 4.81 -8.75
CA THR A 236 29.41 4.02 -8.65
C THR A 236 29.76 2.65 -8.09
N LEU A 237 29.18 2.35 -6.93
CA LEU A 237 29.30 1.05 -6.28
C LEU A 237 28.15 0.15 -6.76
N VAL A 238 28.44 -1.14 -6.94
CA VAL A 238 27.47 -2.11 -7.41
C VAL A 238 27.30 -3.22 -6.37
N ASP A 239 26.06 -3.49 -6.01
CA ASP A 239 25.69 -4.64 -5.17
C ASP A 239 24.83 -5.62 -5.99
N LEU A 240 25.35 -6.82 -6.22
CA LEU A 240 24.72 -7.91 -6.96
C LEU A 240 23.91 -8.86 -6.07
N ASN A 241 23.77 -8.56 -4.77
CA ASN A 241 22.90 -9.31 -3.88
C ASN A 241 21.45 -9.27 -4.38
N ARG A 242 20.94 -8.06 -4.69
CA ARG A 242 19.72 -7.70 -5.45
C ARG A 242 19.34 -6.22 -5.21
N ALA A 243 18.53 -5.63 -6.11
CA ALA A 243 17.82 -4.39 -5.82
C ALA A 243 16.72 -4.59 -4.75
N GLU A 244 16.78 -3.79 -3.68
CA GLU A 244 15.80 -3.82 -2.58
C GLU A 244 14.41 -3.36 -3.05
N GLY A 245 13.35 -4.05 -2.63
CA GLY A 245 11.96 -3.64 -2.87
C GLY A 245 11.04 -4.83 -3.17
N GLN A 246 10.23 -5.24 -2.18
CA GLN A 246 9.36 -6.42 -2.31
C GLN A 246 8.27 -6.27 -3.38
N LEU A 247 7.84 -5.03 -3.64
CA LEU A 247 6.82 -4.68 -4.64
C LEU A 247 7.17 -3.32 -5.26
N ARG A 248 7.24 -3.27 -6.60
CA ARG A 248 7.47 -2.05 -7.39
C ARG A 248 6.34 -1.89 -8.40
N VAL A 249 5.86 -0.67 -8.57
CA VAL A 249 4.76 -0.36 -9.50
C VAL A 249 5.13 0.82 -10.39
N ASP A 250 5.00 0.61 -11.69
CA ASP A 250 5.06 1.67 -12.70
C ASP A 250 3.64 1.92 -13.24
N ALA A 251 3.28 3.19 -13.43
CA ALA A 251 1.96 3.60 -13.92
C ALA A 251 2.04 4.06 -15.37
N ASN A 252 1.16 3.55 -16.22
CA ASN A 252 1.02 3.96 -17.62
C ASN A 252 -0.29 4.73 -17.76
N VAL A 253 -0.22 6.03 -17.99
CA VAL A 253 -1.37 6.94 -18.01
C VAL A 253 -1.56 7.53 -19.40
N SER A 254 -2.81 7.55 -19.86
CA SER A 254 -3.23 8.25 -21.07
C SER A 254 -4.63 8.84 -20.86
N VAL A 255 -4.89 10.02 -21.39
CA VAL A 255 -6.23 10.62 -21.44
C VAL A 255 -6.73 10.70 -22.87
N HIS A 256 -8.04 10.61 -23.06
CA HIS A 256 -8.69 10.75 -24.36
C HIS A 256 -10.12 11.26 -24.17
N ARG A 257 -10.73 11.78 -25.24
CA ARG A 257 -12.17 12.03 -25.23
C ARG A 257 -12.92 10.73 -25.57
N PRO A 258 -14.00 10.39 -24.86
CA PRO A 258 -14.83 9.24 -25.20
C PRO A 258 -15.22 9.22 -26.69
N GLY A 259 -15.00 8.09 -27.36
CA GLY A 259 -15.25 7.91 -28.79
C GLY A 259 -14.03 8.20 -29.69
N GLU A 260 -12.95 8.75 -29.14
CA GLU A 260 -11.68 8.96 -29.85
C GLU A 260 -10.67 7.82 -29.60
N ARG A 261 -9.57 7.81 -30.35
CA ARG A 261 -8.45 6.90 -30.08
C ARG A 261 -7.81 7.22 -28.73
N LEU A 262 -7.23 6.21 -28.09
CA LEU A 262 -6.46 6.42 -26.86
C LEU A 262 -5.32 7.42 -27.09
N GLY A 263 -5.12 8.30 -26.11
CA GLY A 263 -4.06 9.30 -26.13
C GLY A 263 -2.66 8.69 -26.01
N VAL A 264 -1.66 9.56 -26.11
CA VAL A 264 -0.26 9.16 -25.96
C VAL A 264 -0.02 8.71 -24.52
N ARG A 265 0.72 7.60 -24.39
CA ARG A 265 1.03 6.99 -23.11
C ARG A 265 2.22 7.69 -22.46
N THR A 266 2.07 8.07 -21.20
CA THR A 266 3.17 8.47 -20.32
C THR A 266 3.40 7.39 -19.26
N GLU A 267 4.64 6.97 -19.11
CA GLU A 267 5.04 5.99 -18.08
C GLU A 267 5.65 6.72 -16.88
N VAL A 268 5.06 6.56 -15.70
CA VAL A 268 5.52 7.13 -14.44
C VAL A 268 6.18 6.05 -13.59
N LYS A 269 7.45 6.27 -13.26
CA LYS A 269 8.30 5.37 -12.46
C LYS A 269 8.62 5.94 -11.07
N ASN A 270 9.33 5.15 -10.27
CA ASN A 270 9.81 5.49 -8.93
C ASN A 270 8.67 5.77 -7.94
N ILE A 271 7.71 4.85 -7.90
CA ILE A 271 6.53 4.94 -7.03
C ILE A 271 6.65 3.90 -5.92
N ASN A 272 6.97 4.37 -4.71
CA ASN A 272 7.29 3.49 -3.57
C ASN A 272 6.12 3.26 -2.60
N SER A 273 4.93 3.82 -2.87
CA SER A 273 3.75 3.57 -2.04
C SER A 273 2.45 3.66 -2.84
N ALA A 274 1.40 2.95 -2.40
CA ALA A 274 0.07 3.04 -3.00
C ALA A 274 -0.53 4.46 -2.95
N ARG A 275 -0.22 5.22 -1.88
CA ARG A 275 -0.64 6.62 -1.76
C ARG A 275 0.05 7.51 -2.80
N PHE A 276 1.34 7.30 -3.03
CA PHE A 276 2.09 8.03 -4.06
C PHE A 276 1.68 7.60 -5.46
N LEU A 277 1.31 6.33 -5.66
CA LEU A 277 0.76 5.84 -6.92
C LEU A 277 -0.52 6.59 -7.29
N ALA A 278 -1.48 6.69 -6.36
CA ALA A 278 -2.71 7.43 -6.59
C ALA A 278 -2.43 8.90 -6.94
N LYS A 279 -1.61 9.58 -6.13
CA LYS A 279 -1.23 10.98 -6.40
C LYS A 279 -0.50 11.17 -7.74
N ALA A 280 0.39 10.24 -8.10
CA ALA A 280 1.14 10.30 -9.35
C ALA A 280 0.20 10.16 -10.56
N ILE A 281 -0.77 9.24 -10.48
CA ILE A 281 -1.80 9.04 -11.51
C ILE A 281 -2.69 10.29 -11.60
N ASP A 282 -3.19 10.79 -10.48
CA ASP A 282 -4.07 11.97 -10.44
C ASP A 282 -3.38 13.20 -11.03
N TYR A 283 -2.13 13.45 -10.63
CA TYR A 283 -1.32 14.54 -11.17
C TYR A 283 -1.09 14.38 -12.68
N GLU A 284 -0.75 13.17 -13.13
CA GLU A 284 -0.44 12.91 -14.53
C GLU A 284 -1.68 13.03 -15.43
N ILE A 285 -2.85 12.59 -14.95
CA ILE A 285 -4.13 12.80 -15.63
C ILE A 285 -4.39 14.30 -15.80
N GLN A 286 -4.28 15.06 -14.72
CA GLN A 286 -4.55 16.50 -14.74
C GLN A 286 -3.57 17.25 -15.66
N ARG A 287 -2.28 16.92 -15.58
CA ARG A 287 -1.23 17.47 -16.45
C ARG A 287 -1.51 17.22 -17.93
N GLN A 288 -1.90 15.99 -18.30
CA GLN A 288 -2.21 15.67 -19.69
C GLN A 288 -3.45 16.43 -20.19
N ILE A 289 -4.48 16.55 -19.34
CA ILE A 289 -5.68 17.32 -19.65
C ILE A 289 -5.33 18.79 -19.91
N GLU A 290 -4.59 19.42 -18.99
CA GLU A 290 -4.19 20.83 -19.10
C GLU A 290 -3.36 21.10 -20.36
N GLU A 291 -2.38 20.24 -20.67
CA GLU A 291 -1.56 20.36 -21.87
C GLU A 291 -2.40 20.27 -23.15
N LEU A 292 -3.32 19.32 -23.22
CA LEU A 292 -4.21 19.14 -24.38
C LEU A 292 -5.25 20.26 -24.51
N GLU A 293 -5.76 20.79 -23.40
CA GLU A 293 -6.70 21.92 -23.39
C GLU A 293 -6.03 23.23 -23.81
N ASN A 294 -4.74 23.40 -23.51
CA ASN A 294 -3.93 24.51 -23.98
C ASN A 294 -3.49 24.38 -25.45
N GLY A 295 -3.90 23.31 -26.14
CA GLY A 295 -3.55 23.05 -27.54
C GLY A 295 -2.15 22.45 -27.74
N GLY A 296 -1.50 22.02 -26.65
CA GLY A 296 -0.23 21.30 -26.68
C GLY A 296 -0.38 19.83 -27.09
N THR A 297 0.72 19.11 -27.11
CA THR A 297 0.78 17.68 -27.47
C THR A 297 1.48 16.87 -26.39
N ILE A 298 0.93 15.71 -26.05
CA ILE A 298 1.58 14.79 -25.11
C ILE A 298 2.69 14.03 -25.82
N LEU A 299 3.90 14.13 -25.28
CA LEU A 299 5.05 13.34 -25.72
C LEU A 299 5.04 11.96 -25.07
N ASN A 300 5.52 10.95 -25.81
CA ASN A 300 5.74 9.62 -25.27
C ASN A 300 7.07 9.62 -24.51
N GLU A 301 7.00 9.75 -23.19
CA GLU A 301 8.16 9.92 -22.32
C GLU A 301 8.05 9.03 -21.07
N THR A 302 9.18 8.81 -20.41
CA THR A 302 9.23 8.26 -19.05
C THR A 302 9.43 9.41 -18.07
N ARG A 303 8.55 9.48 -17.06
CA ARG A 303 8.58 10.47 -15.98
C ARG A 303 8.83 9.79 -14.64
N ALA A 304 9.38 10.52 -13.68
CA ALA A 304 9.46 10.08 -12.28
C ALA A 304 8.52 10.89 -11.41
N PHE A 305 7.97 10.27 -10.37
CA PHE A 305 7.18 10.98 -9.37
C PHE A 305 8.08 11.57 -8.26
N ASP A 306 8.09 12.90 -8.15
CA ASP A 306 8.73 13.61 -7.03
C ASP A 306 7.72 13.73 -5.88
N PHE A 307 7.85 12.86 -4.88
CA PHE A 307 6.94 12.83 -3.73
C PHE A 307 7.00 14.10 -2.86
N LYS A 308 8.13 14.83 -2.87
CA LYS A 308 8.29 16.05 -2.07
C LYS A 308 7.49 17.19 -2.67
N ARG A 309 7.52 17.29 -4.01
CA ARG A 309 6.80 18.33 -4.76
C ARG A 309 5.39 17.90 -5.20
N GLY A 310 5.09 16.61 -5.13
CA GLY A 310 3.81 16.04 -5.55
C GLY A 310 3.56 16.11 -7.05
N ARG A 311 4.62 16.07 -7.87
CA ARG A 311 4.55 16.26 -9.33
C ARG A 311 5.33 15.19 -10.09
N THR A 312 4.95 14.94 -11.35
CA THR A 312 5.76 14.13 -12.27
C THR A 312 6.81 15.00 -12.97
N ILE A 313 8.04 14.52 -13.08
CA ILE A 313 9.18 15.19 -13.70
C ILE A 313 9.64 14.35 -14.90
N ALA A 314 9.84 14.97 -16.07
CA ALA A 314 10.40 14.31 -17.23
C ALA A 314 11.80 13.76 -16.92
N MET A 315 12.05 12.50 -17.25
CA MET A 315 13.40 11.92 -17.13
C MET A 315 14.04 11.75 -18.48
N ARG A 316 13.35 11.06 -19.39
CA ARG A 316 13.83 10.78 -20.74
C ARG A 316 12.65 10.74 -21.69
N ASP A 317 12.88 11.21 -22.89
CA ASP A 317 12.01 10.99 -24.03
C ASP A 317 12.13 9.53 -24.52
N LYS A 318 11.13 9.06 -25.26
CA LYS A 318 11.17 7.77 -25.98
C LYS A 318 11.20 7.99 -27.49
N GLU A 319 11.91 9.02 -27.96
CA GLU A 319 12.00 9.35 -29.40
C GLU A 319 12.62 8.20 -30.20
N GLY A 320 13.54 7.43 -29.59
CA GLY A 320 13.92 6.10 -30.06
C GLY A 320 13.25 5.00 -29.24
N LYS A 321 12.43 4.14 -29.87
CA LYS A 321 12.12 2.83 -29.27
C LYS A 321 13.46 2.11 -29.06
N GLN A 322 13.89 1.95 -27.82
CA GLN A 322 15.05 1.10 -27.52
C GLN A 322 14.72 -0.32 -27.97
N ASP A 323 15.42 -0.79 -28.98
CA ASP A 323 15.33 -2.17 -29.43
C ASP A 323 16.11 -3.04 -28.44
N TYR A 324 15.38 -3.66 -27.52
CA TYR A 324 15.93 -4.61 -26.55
C TYR A 324 16.37 -5.94 -27.19
N ARG A 325 16.26 -6.11 -28.51
CA ARG A 325 16.74 -7.28 -29.28
C ARG A 325 16.40 -8.59 -28.57
N PHE A 326 15.12 -8.80 -28.35
CA PHE A 326 14.63 -9.99 -27.67
C PHE A 326 14.98 -11.24 -28.49
N MET A 327 15.63 -12.20 -27.85
CA MET A 327 15.97 -13.49 -28.47
C MET A 327 15.65 -14.63 -27.49
N PRO A 328 15.43 -15.86 -27.97
CA PRO A 328 15.31 -17.02 -27.09
C PRO A 328 16.51 -17.14 -26.15
N GLU A 329 16.28 -17.57 -24.91
CA GLU A 329 17.35 -18.01 -24.02
C GLU A 329 17.72 -19.46 -24.40
N PRO A 330 18.82 -19.71 -25.14
CA PRO A 330 19.17 -21.05 -25.59
C PRO A 330 19.58 -21.98 -24.45
N ASN A 331 20.05 -21.44 -23.32
CA ASN A 331 20.55 -22.23 -22.20
C ASN A 331 19.44 -22.77 -21.29
N LEU A 332 18.19 -22.33 -21.49
CA LEU A 332 17.03 -22.83 -20.76
C LEU A 332 16.11 -23.57 -21.73
N PRO A 333 15.87 -24.87 -21.55
CA PRO A 333 14.87 -25.56 -22.33
C PRO A 333 13.47 -24.98 -22.05
N PRO A 334 12.51 -25.18 -22.96
CA PRO A 334 11.13 -24.78 -22.72
C PRO A 334 10.60 -25.35 -21.41
N LEU A 335 10.02 -24.48 -20.57
CA LEU A 335 9.35 -24.90 -19.35
C LEU A 335 8.02 -25.58 -19.70
N ILE A 336 7.85 -26.84 -19.30
CA ILE A 336 6.64 -27.63 -19.55
C ILE A 336 5.81 -27.70 -18.27
N LEU A 337 4.58 -27.23 -18.34
CA LEU A 337 3.58 -27.25 -17.28
C LEU A 337 2.46 -28.24 -17.67
N ARG A 338 2.07 -29.13 -16.75
CA ARG A 338 1.05 -30.16 -17.04
C ARG A 338 -0.20 -29.99 -16.20
N ASP A 339 -1.32 -30.34 -16.81
CA ASP A 339 -2.56 -30.69 -16.11
C ASP A 339 -2.85 -32.18 -16.31
N SER A 340 -3.76 -32.75 -15.52
CA SER A 340 -4.16 -34.16 -15.58
C SER A 340 -4.70 -34.58 -16.96
N LYS A 341 -5.09 -33.60 -17.79
CA LYS A 341 -5.62 -33.81 -19.14
C LYS A 341 -4.54 -33.83 -20.23
N SER A 342 -3.30 -33.44 -19.95
CA SER A 342 -2.22 -33.27 -20.94
C SER A 342 -0.95 -34.06 -20.64
N SER A 343 -0.99 -35.06 -19.75
CA SER A 343 0.14 -35.96 -19.52
C SER A 343 0.42 -36.88 -20.72
N PRO A 344 1.58 -36.77 -21.39
CA PRO A 344 2.11 -37.85 -22.24
C PRO A 344 2.76 -38.92 -21.36
N ALA A 345 2.63 -40.19 -21.74
CA ALA A 345 3.04 -41.38 -20.97
C ALA A 345 4.57 -41.54 -20.74
N HIS A 346 5.43 -40.63 -21.22
CA HIS A 346 6.88 -40.86 -21.33
C HIS A 346 7.76 -39.69 -20.86
N THR A 347 7.42 -39.00 -19.78
CA THR A 347 8.32 -37.94 -19.26
C THR A 347 8.47 -38.06 -17.76
N SER A 348 9.73 -38.03 -17.31
CA SER A 348 10.10 -38.05 -15.91
C SER A 348 9.40 -36.95 -15.11
N ASP A 349 8.75 -37.34 -14.00
CA ASP A 349 8.04 -36.45 -13.07
C ASP A 349 8.96 -35.39 -12.43
N GLN A 350 10.27 -35.59 -12.48
CA GLN A 350 11.25 -34.67 -11.89
C GLN A 350 11.38 -33.35 -12.65
N GLN A 351 11.01 -33.30 -13.94
CA GLN A 351 11.18 -32.11 -14.80
C GLN A 351 9.88 -31.33 -15.04
N VAL A 352 8.80 -31.68 -14.33
CA VAL A 352 7.46 -31.15 -14.61
C VAL A 352 6.88 -30.45 -13.39
N VAL A 353 6.24 -29.30 -13.62
CA VAL A 353 5.38 -28.65 -12.63
C VAL A 353 3.92 -29.00 -12.92
N ASN A 354 3.25 -29.64 -11.95
CA ASN A 354 1.86 -30.07 -12.05
C ASN A 354 0.91 -28.95 -11.59
N ILE A 355 0.09 -28.45 -12.51
CA ILE A 355 -0.86 -27.36 -12.29
C ILE A 355 -2.00 -27.77 -11.35
N ASP A 356 -2.49 -29.00 -11.46
CA ASP A 356 -3.65 -29.46 -10.67
C ASP A 356 -3.25 -29.63 -9.19
N TRP A 357 -2.06 -30.20 -8.96
CA TRP A 357 -1.49 -30.29 -7.62
C TRP A 357 -1.29 -28.91 -6.97
N LEU A 358 -0.86 -27.91 -7.75
CA LEU A 358 -0.76 -26.53 -7.26
C LEU A 358 -2.13 -25.88 -7.03
N ARG A 359 -3.15 -26.25 -7.81
CA ARG A 359 -4.53 -25.77 -7.62
C ARG A 359 -5.12 -26.31 -6.33
N GLU A 360 -4.91 -27.57 -6.02
CA GLU A 360 -5.39 -28.22 -4.79
C GLU A 360 -4.73 -27.66 -3.53
N ARG A 361 -3.46 -27.25 -3.64
CA ARG A 361 -2.69 -26.63 -2.55
C ARG A 361 -2.82 -25.11 -2.46
N LEU A 362 -3.58 -24.49 -3.37
CA LEU A 362 -3.78 -23.05 -3.35
C LEU A 362 -4.56 -22.69 -2.07
N PRO A 363 -4.01 -21.84 -1.18
CA PRO A 363 -4.74 -21.44 0.01
C PRO A 363 -5.97 -20.62 -0.38
N ASP A 364 -6.95 -20.57 0.53
CA ASP A 364 -8.11 -19.70 0.35
C ASP A 364 -7.67 -18.26 0.04
N LEU A 365 -8.18 -17.73 -1.06
CA LEU A 365 -7.92 -16.35 -1.45
C LEU A 365 -8.44 -15.38 -0.38
N PRO A 366 -7.80 -14.21 -0.19
CA PRO A 366 -8.24 -13.25 0.82
C PRO A 366 -9.72 -12.83 0.69
N SER A 367 -10.26 -12.78 -0.53
CA SER A 367 -11.69 -12.51 -0.77
C SER A 367 -12.59 -13.62 -0.24
N ALA A 368 -12.23 -14.88 -0.47
CA ALA A 368 -12.94 -16.05 0.03
C ALA A 368 -12.86 -16.12 1.56
N LYS A 369 -11.66 -15.92 2.14
CA LYS A 369 -11.48 -15.85 3.60
C LYS A 369 -12.35 -14.76 4.23
N ARG A 370 -12.39 -13.55 3.64
CA ARG A 370 -13.25 -12.46 4.12
C ARG A 370 -14.73 -12.84 4.11
N ALA A 371 -15.19 -13.47 3.03
CA ALA A 371 -16.58 -13.90 2.91
C ALA A 371 -16.93 -14.94 3.99
N LYS A 372 -16.07 -15.96 4.16
CA LYS A 372 -16.20 -16.98 5.21
C LYS A 372 -16.25 -16.36 6.61
N LEU A 373 -15.35 -15.42 6.92
CA LEU A 373 -15.35 -14.75 8.23
C LEU A 373 -16.66 -13.99 8.51
N VAL A 374 -17.21 -13.30 7.50
CA VAL A 374 -18.48 -12.56 7.63
C VAL A 374 -19.66 -13.52 7.80
N GLU A 375 -19.69 -14.61 7.03
CA GLU A 375 -20.76 -15.61 7.06
C GLU A 375 -20.75 -16.41 8.38
N CYS A 376 -19.59 -16.93 8.79
CA CYS A 376 -19.47 -17.78 9.99
C CYS A 376 -19.64 -17.00 11.29
N TYR A 377 -19.07 -15.79 11.38
CA TYR A 377 -19.03 -15.02 12.65
C TYR A 377 -20.00 -13.84 12.69
N GLY A 378 -20.70 -13.56 11.58
CA GLY A 378 -21.64 -12.44 11.47
C GLY A 378 -20.98 -11.06 11.62
N ILE A 379 -19.65 -10.95 11.51
CA ILE A 379 -18.92 -9.68 11.67
C ILE A 379 -19.17 -8.75 10.48
N GLN A 380 -18.99 -7.44 10.67
CA GLN A 380 -19.09 -6.50 9.56
C GLN A 380 -17.99 -6.74 8.51
N PRO A 381 -18.27 -6.53 7.20
CA PRO A 381 -17.25 -6.67 6.16
C PRO A 381 -15.98 -5.87 6.44
N GLN A 382 -16.12 -4.67 7.00
CA GLN A 382 -14.99 -3.80 7.36
C GLN A 382 -14.02 -4.46 8.36
N HIS A 383 -14.54 -5.24 9.31
CA HIS A 383 -13.72 -5.95 10.29
C HIS A 383 -12.95 -7.10 9.65
N SER A 384 -13.54 -7.81 8.68
CA SER A 384 -12.82 -8.90 7.99
C SER A 384 -11.66 -8.37 7.13
N PHE A 385 -11.74 -7.15 6.59
CA PHE A 385 -10.59 -6.52 5.95
C PHE A 385 -9.46 -6.25 6.95
N THR A 386 -9.76 -5.71 8.14
CA THR A 386 -8.73 -5.43 9.14
C THR A 386 -8.07 -6.70 9.66
N LEU A 387 -8.86 -7.74 9.95
CA LEU A 387 -8.34 -9.03 10.44
C LEU A 387 -7.36 -9.67 9.44
N LEU A 388 -7.69 -9.66 8.14
CA LEU A 388 -6.86 -10.30 7.11
C LEU A 388 -5.66 -9.45 6.65
N ASN A 389 -5.60 -8.17 7.02
CA ASN A 389 -4.48 -7.30 6.68
C ASN A 389 -3.29 -7.45 7.64
N GLU A 390 -3.53 -7.96 8.85
CA GLU A 390 -2.52 -8.13 9.89
C GLU A 390 -2.20 -9.62 10.03
N ASP A 391 -0.93 -9.98 9.93
CA ASP A 391 -0.50 -11.38 9.95
C ASP A 391 -0.75 -12.02 11.32
N GLY A 392 -1.36 -13.21 11.34
CA GLY A 392 -1.72 -13.94 12.56
C GLY A 392 -2.97 -13.44 13.30
N LEU A 393 -3.59 -12.33 12.89
CA LEU A 393 -4.71 -11.72 13.62
C LEU A 393 -6.02 -12.51 13.46
N VAL A 394 -6.20 -13.21 12.33
CA VAL A 394 -7.36 -14.09 12.11
C VAL A 394 -7.29 -15.27 13.07
N GLU A 395 -6.14 -15.94 13.14
CA GLU A 395 -5.89 -17.07 14.02
C GLU A 395 -6.04 -16.66 15.49
N PHE A 396 -5.55 -15.46 15.85
CA PHE A 396 -5.76 -14.87 17.17
C PHE A 396 -7.25 -14.66 17.48
N PHE A 397 -8.01 -14.09 16.53
CA PHE A 397 -9.46 -13.88 16.69
C PHE A 397 -10.22 -15.21 16.84
N GLU A 398 -9.96 -16.19 15.97
CA GLU A 398 -10.61 -17.50 16.02
C GLU A 398 -10.30 -18.22 17.34
N ALA A 399 -9.06 -18.13 17.84
CA ALA A 399 -8.68 -18.69 19.14
C ALA A 399 -9.43 -18.04 20.30
N VAL A 400 -9.63 -16.71 20.29
CA VAL A 400 -10.40 -16.01 21.33
C VAL A 400 -11.88 -16.38 21.25
N VAL A 401 -12.46 -16.43 20.05
CA VAL A 401 -13.87 -16.81 19.87
C VAL A 401 -14.12 -18.23 20.37
N ASN A 402 -13.21 -19.16 20.10
CA ASN A 402 -13.35 -20.54 20.57
C ASN A 402 -13.19 -20.71 22.10
N ALA A 403 -12.52 -19.77 22.76
CA ALA A 403 -12.26 -19.79 24.21
C ALA A 403 -13.22 -18.89 25.02
N THR A 404 -14.12 -18.15 24.37
CA THR A 404 -15.07 -17.24 25.05
C THR A 404 -16.52 -17.61 24.82
N GLY A 405 -17.38 -17.28 25.78
CA GLY A 405 -18.83 -17.29 25.59
C GLY A 405 -19.37 -16.02 24.91
N MET A 406 -18.50 -15.04 24.62
CA MET A 406 -18.89 -13.75 24.08
C MET A 406 -19.19 -13.83 22.59
N ALA A 407 -20.24 -13.14 22.15
CA ALA A 407 -20.61 -13.10 20.73
C ALA A 407 -19.42 -12.58 19.85
N PRO A 408 -19.10 -13.23 18.72
CA PRO A 408 -17.94 -12.87 17.88
C PRO A 408 -17.91 -11.40 17.44
N LYS A 409 -19.09 -10.79 17.22
CA LYS A 409 -19.25 -9.37 16.91
C LYS A 409 -18.68 -8.43 17.98
N LYS A 410 -18.77 -8.80 19.26
CA LYS A 410 -18.19 -8.01 20.36
C LYS A 410 -16.68 -8.28 20.46
N VAL A 411 -16.26 -9.54 20.33
CA VAL A 411 -14.86 -9.98 20.39
C VAL A 411 -14.01 -9.26 19.36
N VAL A 412 -14.45 -9.21 18.09
CA VAL A 412 -13.69 -8.52 17.02
C VAL A 412 -13.52 -7.03 17.30
N GLY A 413 -14.48 -6.41 18.00
CA GLY A 413 -14.41 -5.01 18.42
C GLY A 413 -13.24 -4.76 19.38
N TRP A 414 -13.06 -5.64 20.37
CA TRP A 414 -11.95 -5.58 21.33
C TRP A 414 -10.59 -5.85 20.66
N ILE A 415 -10.54 -6.82 19.76
CA ILE A 415 -9.30 -7.14 19.05
C ILE A 415 -8.85 -5.98 18.16
N ILE A 416 -9.77 -5.41 17.36
CA ILE A 416 -9.42 -4.34 16.42
C ILE A 416 -9.12 -3.02 17.14
N LYS A 417 -9.86 -2.67 18.19
CA LYS A 417 -9.70 -1.37 18.85
C LYS A 417 -8.61 -1.38 19.90
N ASP A 418 -8.59 -2.40 20.74
CA ASP A 418 -7.73 -2.45 21.92
C ASP A 418 -6.44 -3.21 21.57
N ILE A 419 -6.49 -4.52 21.25
CA ILE A 419 -5.28 -5.32 20.98
C ILE A 419 -4.46 -4.76 19.82
N LEU A 420 -5.09 -4.55 18.65
CA LEU A 420 -4.39 -4.01 17.49
C LEU A 420 -3.92 -2.56 17.72
N GLY A 421 -4.63 -1.80 18.55
CA GLY A 421 -4.20 -0.47 18.99
C GLY A 421 -2.89 -0.53 19.79
N TYR A 422 -2.81 -1.43 20.76
CA TYR A 422 -1.60 -1.67 21.55
C TYR A 422 -0.44 -2.18 20.69
N LEU A 423 -0.67 -3.18 19.83
CA LEU A 423 0.37 -3.69 18.91
C LEU A 423 0.97 -2.57 18.07
N LYS A 424 0.14 -1.68 17.51
CA LYS A 424 0.59 -0.53 16.73
C LYS A 424 1.34 0.50 17.56
N GLN A 425 0.90 0.78 18.78
CA GLN A 425 1.56 1.71 19.68
C GLN A 425 2.98 1.25 20.04
N TYR A 426 3.16 -0.06 20.27
CA TYR A 426 4.46 -0.64 20.64
C TYR A 426 5.25 -1.18 19.44
N ASN A 427 4.72 -1.04 18.22
CA ASN A 427 5.30 -1.55 16.98
C ASN A 427 5.67 -3.06 17.06
N LEU A 428 4.73 -3.86 17.56
CA LEU A 428 4.86 -5.31 17.73
C LEU A 428 3.98 -6.04 16.70
N GLU A 429 4.43 -7.22 16.29
CA GLU A 429 3.61 -8.16 15.52
C GLU A 429 2.64 -8.94 16.44
N VAL A 430 1.57 -9.51 15.86
CA VAL A 430 0.56 -10.26 16.64
C VAL A 430 1.18 -11.42 17.42
N LYS A 431 2.16 -12.11 16.82
CA LYS A 431 2.89 -13.22 17.45
C LYS A 431 3.76 -12.79 18.64
N GLU A 432 4.10 -11.50 18.71
CA GLU A 432 4.90 -10.89 19.77
C GLU A 432 4.02 -10.28 20.87
N SER A 433 2.69 -10.42 20.74
CA SER A 433 1.73 -9.92 21.73
C SER A 433 2.03 -10.52 23.11
N PRO A 434 2.21 -9.69 24.15
CA PRO A 434 2.33 -10.17 25.53
C PRO A 434 1.01 -10.78 26.04
N VAL A 435 -0.12 -10.40 25.43
CA VAL A 435 -1.44 -10.93 25.76
C VAL A 435 -1.77 -12.08 24.83
N SER A 436 -1.89 -13.29 25.39
CA SER A 436 -2.30 -14.49 24.65
C SER A 436 -3.81 -14.51 24.37
N PRO A 437 -4.26 -15.26 23.35
CA PRO A 437 -5.69 -15.44 23.06
C PRO A 437 -6.50 -15.93 24.27
N LEU A 438 -5.93 -16.84 25.08
CA LEU A 438 -6.58 -17.42 26.25
C LEU A 438 -6.76 -16.40 27.38
N LEU A 439 -5.75 -15.56 27.62
CA LEU A 439 -5.84 -14.51 28.65
C LEU A 439 -6.85 -13.44 28.24
N LEU A 440 -6.89 -13.06 26.96
CA LEU A 440 -7.93 -12.16 26.48
C LEU A 440 -9.31 -12.80 26.60
N ALA A 441 -9.44 -14.09 26.31
CA ALA A 441 -10.68 -14.81 26.44
C ALA A 441 -11.22 -14.80 27.88
N GLU A 442 -10.36 -15.08 28.86
CA GLU A 442 -10.72 -14.99 30.27
C GLU A 442 -11.22 -13.59 30.65
N LEU A 443 -10.53 -12.53 30.21
CA LEU A 443 -10.95 -11.14 30.45
C LEU A 443 -12.35 -10.85 29.85
N LEU A 444 -12.59 -11.32 28.63
CA LEU A 444 -13.88 -11.12 27.96
C LEU A 444 -15.00 -11.91 28.64
N ASN A 445 -14.72 -13.11 29.16
CA ASN A 445 -15.70 -13.87 29.94
C ASN A 445 -16.09 -13.15 31.23
N LEU A 446 -15.14 -12.53 31.94
CA LEU A 446 -15.44 -11.69 33.13
C LEU A 446 -16.29 -10.46 32.80
N LEU A 447 -16.12 -9.91 31.61
CA LEU A 447 -16.94 -8.80 31.12
C LEU A 447 -18.37 -9.27 30.75
N GLU A 448 -18.50 -10.41 30.07
CA GLU A 448 -19.81 -10.95 29.67
C GLU A 448 -20.62 -11.47 30.87
N SER A 449 -19.95 -11.99 31.91
CA SER A 449 -20.60 -12.38 33.18
C SER A 449 -21.01 -11.19 34.05
N GLY A 450 -20.61 -9.96 33.68
CA GLY A 450 -20.91 -8.75 34.47
C GLY A 450 -20.06 -8.60 35.73
N THR A 451 -18.98 -9.36 35.87
CA THR A 451 -18.07 -9.27 37.04
C THR A 451 -17.30 -7.94 37.03
N ILE A 452 -16.97 -7.45 35.82
CA ILE A 452 -16.27 -6.19 35.62
C ILE A 452 -16.98 -5.33 34.58
N SER A 453 -16.78 -4.02 34.65
CA SER A 453 -17.26 -3.08 33.63
C SER A 453 -16.31 -3.03 32.42
N SER A 454 -16.75 -2.41 31.33
CA SER A 454 -15.89 -2.17 30.16
C SER A 454 -14.69 -1.26 30.46
N SER A 455 -14.82 -0.30 31.38
CA SER A 455 -13.72 0.56 31.83
C SER A 455 -12.72 -0.19 32.69
N ALA A 456 -13.20 -1.05 33.58
CA ALA A 456 -12.34 -1.92 34.39
C ALA A 456 -11.59 -2.93 33.50
N ALA A 457 -12.25 -3.52 32.52
CA ALA A 457 -11.62 -4.44 31.58
C ALA A 457 -10.43 -3.82 30.82
N LYS A 458 -10.54 -2.54 30.45
CA LYS A 458 -9.42 -1.80 29.81
C LYS A 458 -8.24 -1.59 30.76
N GLN A 459 -8.50 -1.30 32.03
CA GLN A 459 -7.44 -1.16 33.03
C GLN A 459 -6.74 -2.51 33.25
N VAL A 460 -7.51 -3.59 33.36
CA VAL A 460 -6.95 -4.95 33.46
C VAL A 460 -6.10 -5.27 32.24
N LEU A 461 -6.58 -4.96 31.03
CA LEU A 461 -5.82 -5.17 29.79
C LEU A 461 -4.50 -4.38 29.78
N GLU A 462 -4.50 -3.13 30.28
CA GLU A 462 -3.28 -2.33 30.38
C GLU A 462 -2.25 -2.96 31.34
N VAL A 463 -2.71 -3.52 32.47
CA VAL A 463 -1.85 -4.26 33.40
C VAL A 463 -1.34 -5.55 32.78
N MET A 464 -2.20 -6.30 32.08
CA MET A 464 -1.81 -7.51 31.35
C MET A 464 -0.74 -7.22 30.30
N TRP A 465 -0.81 -6.06 29.65
CA TRP A 465 0.17 -5.63 28.67
C TRP A 465 1.54 -5.30 29.28
N LYS A 466 1.56 -4.80 30.52
CA LYS A 466 2.79 -4.43 31.26
C LYS A 466 3.42 -5.59 32.04
N GLY A 467 2.65 -6.63 32.35
CA GLY A 467 3.01 -7.70 33.28
C GLY A 467 3.50 -9.01 32.64
N GLU A 468 3.91 -9.95 33.49
CA GLU A 468 4.48 -11.27 33.12
C GLU A 468 3.41 -12.35 32.78
N GLY A 469 2.24 -11.96 32.28
CA GLY A 469 1.17 -12.92 31.93
C GLY A 469 0.29 -13.37 33.10
N LYS A 470 0.08 -12.51 34.11
CA LYS A 470 -0.90 -12.73 35.18
C LYS A 470 -2.31 -12.93 34.60
N SER A 471 -3.11 -13.80 35.22
CA SER A 471 -4.49 -14.02 34.78
C SER A 471 -5.38 -12.80 35.10
N PRO A 472 -6.32 -12.45 34.20
CA PRO A 472 -7.30 -11.39 34.44
C PRO A 472 -8.01 -11.50 35.78
N SER A 473 -8.42 -12.71 36.19
CA SER A 473 -9.11 -12.93 37.46
C SER A 473 -8.27 -12.53 38.68
N LEU A 474 -6.95 -12.74 38.64
CA LEU A 474 -6.05 -12.33 39.71
C LEU A 474 -5.89 -10.81 39.75
N ILE A 475 -5.72 -10.17 38.58
CA ILE A 475 -5.59 -8.71 38.48
C ILE A 475 -6.85 -8.02 39.01
N VAL A 476 -8.03 -8.55 38.68
CA VAL A 476 -9.32 -8.00 39.18
C VAL A 476 -9.39 -8.04 40.70
N LYS A 477 -8.91 -9.13 41.33
CA LYS A 477 -8.87 -9.28 42.80
C LYS A 477 -7.82 -8.39 43.46
N GLU A 478 -6.59 -8.35 42.91
CA GLU A 478 -5.48 -7.53 43.43
C GLU A 478 -5.82 -6.04 43.38
N GLU A 479 -6.39 -5.57 42.26
CA GLU A 479 -6.73 -4.16 42.03
C GLU A 479 -8.14 -3.78 42.51
N LYS A 480 -8.90 -4.74 43.06
CA LYS A 480 -10.29 -4.57 43.55
C LYS A 480 -11.20 -3.92 42.51
N LEU A 481 -11.16 -4.42 41.27
CA LEU A 481 -11.88 -3.86 40.12
C LEU A 481 -13.27 -4.47 39.87
N GLU A 482 -13.76 -5.29 40.79
CA GLU A 482 -15.10 -5.88 40.73
C GLU A 482 -16.19 -4.78 40.69
N LEU A 483 -17.23 -5.04 39.88
CA LEU A 483 -18.35 -4.14 39.68
C LEU A 483 -19.12 -3.91 41.00
N LEU A 484 -19.39 -2.66 41.32
CA LEU A 484 -20.26 -2.28 42.43
C LEU A 484 -21.71 -2.62 42.09
N GLN A 485 -22.28 -3.60 42.78
CA GLN A 485 -23.69 -3.98 42.63
C GLN A 485 -24.63 -3.31 43.65
N ASP A 486 -24.10 -2.73 44.72
CA ASP A 486 -24.91 -2.04 45.73
C ASP A 486 -25.41 -0.68 45.18
N GLN A 487 -26.71 -0.61 44.91
CA GLN A 487 -27.37 0.61 44.42
C GLN A 487 -27.29 1.75 45.43
N ASN A 488 -27.31 1.47 46.74
CA ASN A 488 -27.29 2.52 47.77
C ASN A 488 -25.91 3.19 47.81
N GLU A 489 -24.84 2.39 47.71
CA GLU A 489 -23.48 2.92 47.63
C GLU A 489 -23.29 3.77 46.36
N LEU A 490 -23.83 3.31 45.22
CA LEU A 490 -23.78 4.03 43.95
C LEU A 490 -24.57 5.35 43.99
N GLU A 491 -25.76 5.35 44.60
CA GLU A 491 -26.59 6.55 44.79
C GLU A 491 -25.87 7.59 45.67
N CYS A 492 -25.25 7.16 46.78
CA CYS A 492 -24.48 8.04 47.66
C CYS A 492 -23.29 8.68 46.93
N ILE A 493 -22.57 7.91 46.11
CA ILE A 493 -21.48 8.43 45.27
C ILE A 493 -22.02 9.43 44.24
N CYS A 494 -23.17 9.15 43.61
CA CYS A 494 -23.80 10.06 42.65
C CYS A 494 -24.19 11.39 43.33
N GLN A 495 -24.78 11.35 44.52
CA GLN A 495 -25.12 12.55 45.30
C GLN A 495 -23.88 13.36 45.67
N THR A 496 -22.79 12.69 46.09
CA THR A 496 -21.52 13.33 46.41
C THR A 496 -20.92 14.04 45.19
N VAL A 497 -20.92 13.38 44.02
CA VAL A 497 -20.44 13.96 42.76
C VAL A 497 -21.33 15.13 42.32
N MET A 498 -22.66 15.03 42.46
CA MET A 498 -23.57 16.14 42.17
C MET A 498 -23.34 17.35 43.09
N GLY A 499 -23.07 17.12 44.38
CA GLY A 499 -22.73 18.17 45.33
C GLY A 499 -21.42 18.88 44.99
N ALA A 500 -20.41 18.16 44.51
CA ALA A 500 -19.12 18.72 44.10
C ALA A 500 -19.17 19.44 42.73
N HIS A 501 -20.14 19.12 41.87
CA HIS A 501 -20.25 19.60 40.49
C HIS A 501 -21.58 20.34 40.21
N GLN A 502 -21.88 21.34 41.04
CA GLN A 502 -23.15 22.08 40.98
C GLN A 502 -23.37 22.83 39.64
N LYS A 503 -22.30 23.26 38.96
CA LYS A 503 -22.39 23.91 37.64
C LYS A 503 -22.99 22.98 36.60
N GLU A 504 -22.49 21.75 36.53
CA GLU A 504 -22.96 20.73 35.62
C GLU A 504 -24.42 20.34 35.91
N VAL A 505 -24.81 20.28 37.19
CA VAL A 505 -26.21 20.03 37.60
C VAL A 505 -27.14 21.15 37.12
N ALA A 506 -26.73 22.42 37.26
CA ALA A 506 -27.50 23.56 36.78
C ALA A 506 -27.64 23.57 35.24
N ASP A 507 -26.59 23.19 34.52
CA ASP A 507 -26.61 23.08 33.06
C ASP A 507 -27.53 21.96 32.55
N ILE A 508 -27.63 20.84 33.28
CA ILE A 508 -28.56 19.75 32.94
C ILE A 508 -30.01 20.21 33.14
N LYS A 509 -30.32 20.91 34.24
CA LYS A 509 -31.66 21.49 34.48
C LYS A 509 -32.07 22.51 33.41
N LYS A 510 -31.10 23.17 32.76
CA LYS A 510 -31.31 24.06 31.60
C LYS A 510 -31.45 23.32 30.25
N GLY A 511 -31.42 21.99 30.25
CA GLY A 511 -31.62 21.15 29.06
C GLY A 511 -30.35 20.69 28.33
N ASN A 512 -29.15 20.93 28.87
CA ASN A 512 -27.91 20.51 28.21
C ASN A 512 -27.57 19.03 28.49
N LYS A 513 -28.02 18.13 27.61
CA LYS A 513 -27.74 16.68 27.70
C LYS A 513 -26.25 16.31 27.68
N LYS A 514 -25.35 17.18 27.20
CA LYS A 514 -23.89 16.90 27.23
C LYS A 514 -23.30 16.98 28.63
N ALA A 515 -23.89 17.75 29.54
CA ALA A 515 -23.42 17.87 30.91
C ALA A 515 -23.66 16.57 31.72
N LEU A 516 -24.70 15.81 31.39
CA LEU A 516 -24.95 14.49 31.98
C LEU A 516 -23.79 13.51 31.69
N ASN A 517 -23.27 13.49 30.46
CA ASN A 517 -22.12 12.65 30.11
C ASN A 517 -20.84 13.03 30.88
N LYS A 518 -20.68 14.31 31.25
CA LYS A 518 -19.57 14.74 32.12
C LYS A 518 -19.71 14.21 33.54
N LEU A 519 -20.92 14.26 34.12
CA LEU A 519 -21.18 13.69 35.45
C LEU A 519 -20.99 12.17 35.46
N ILE A 520 -21.47 11.45 34.45
CA ILE A 520 -21.21 10.01 34.30
C ILE A 520 -19.69 9.75 34.28
N GLY A 521 -18.94 10.52 33.50
CA GLY A 521 -17.47 10.43 33.46
C GLY A 521 -16.81 10.68 34.82
N GLN A 522 -17.38 11.57 35.64
CA GLN A 522 -16.85 11.87 36.97
C GLN A 522 -17.17 10.77 37.99
N VAL A 523 -18.40 10.23 37.98
CA VAL A 523 -18.77 9.05 38.79
C VAL A 523 -17.88 7.87 38.43
N GLN A 524 -17.60 7.66 37.14
CA GLN A 524 -16.67 6.64 36.67
C GLN A 524 -15.25 6.85 37.19
N ARG A 525 -14.74 8.09 37.25
CA ARG A 525 -13.43 8.37 37.86
C ARG A 525 -13.41 8.09 39.37
N THR A 526 -14.42 8.55 40.10
CA THR A 526 -14.51 8.34 41.56
C THR A 526 -14.59 6.86 41.91
N THR A 527 -15.33 6.09 41.11
CA THR A 527 -15.46 4.63 41.27
C THR A 527 -14.32 3.84 40.64
N ARG A 528 -13.27 4.49 40.11
CA ARG A 528 -12.16 3.86 39.34
C ARG A 528 -12.65 2.95 38.20
N GLY A 529 -13.80 3.25 37.62
CA GLY A 529 -14.41 2.46 36.56
C GLY A 529 -15.27 1.30 37.04
N ARG A 530 -15.50 1.13 38.34
CA ARG A 530 -16.24 -0.01 38.93
C ARG A 530 -17.77 0.12 38.86
N SER A 531 -18.30 1.10 38.13
CA SER A 531 -19.74 1.32 38.00
C SER A 531 -20.21 1.00 36.58
N ASP A 532 -21.46 0.54 36.43
CA ASP A 532 -22.09 0.39 35.11
C ASP A 532 -22.56 1.78 34.62
N PRO A 533 -22.05 2.29 33.49
CA PRO A 533 -22.48 3.57 32.93
C PRO A 533 -24.00 3.67 32.69
N VAL A 534 -24.67 2.54 32.36
CA VAL A 534 -26.11 2.53 32.10
C VAL A 534 -26.88 2.74 33.40
N LEU A 535 -26.51 2.02 34.46
CA LEU A 535 -27.11 2.14 35.78
C LEU A 535 -26.84 3.53 36.39
N VAL A 536 -25.60 4.04 36.28
CA VAL A 536 -25.24 5.39 36.75
C VAL A 536 -26.08 6.44 36.05
N LYS A 537 -26.31 6.31 34.74
CA LYS A 537 -27.16 7.22 33.99
C LYS A 537 -28.60 7.22 34.50
N GLN A 538 -29.18 6.04 34.73
CA GLN A 538 -30.54 5.91 35.27
C GLN A 538 -30.67 6.55 36.66
N ILE A 539 -29.70 6.32 37.55
CA ILE A 539 -29.68 6.90 38.89
C ILE A 539 -29.56 8.42 38.82
N LEU A 540 -28.64 8.95 38.01
CA LEU A 540 -28.48 10.40 37.84
C LEU A 540 -29.74 11.04 37.25
N GLU A 541 -30.36 10.42 36.26
CA GLU A 541 -31.63 10.91 35.68
C GLU A 541 -32.74 10.93 36.74
N LYS A 542 -32.85 9.90 37.59
CA LYS A 542 -33.80 9.82 38.70
C LYS A 542 -33.55 10.85 39.81
N LEU A 543 -32.29 11.19 40.09
CA LEU A 543 -31.91 12.21 41.09
C LEU A 543 -32.05 13.64 40.57
N LEU A 544 -32.10 13.83 39.24
CA LEU A 544 -32.17 15.13 38.56
C LEU A 544 -33.58 15.50 38.10
N SER A 545 -34.48 14.51 37.93
CA SER A 545 -35.94 14.68 37.85
C SER A 545 -36.51 15.10 39.19
#